data_AF-A0A1I2FVI3-F1
#
_entry.id   AF-A0A1I2FVI3-F1
#
_cell.length_a   1.000
_cell.length_b   1.000
_cell.length_c   1.000
_cell.angle_alpha   90.00
_cell.angle_beta   90.00
_cell.angle_gamma   90.00
#
_symmetry.space_group_name_H-M   'P 1'
#
loop_
_entity.id
_entity.type
_entity.pdbx_description
1 polymer ?
#
loop_
_entity_poly.entity_id
_entity_poly.type
_entity_poly.pdbx_seq_one_letter_code
_entity_poly.pdbx_strand_id
1 'polypeptide(L)'
;MLERVSPTDINNIPGYREVLHNNIAYMGTTIKNDNNLPENVTNNSWTIDDGLTITSDDFVSLDTTQLSAARKPDGSLPDVTFMLPVTSSALYKYDLGYLADK
;
A
#
# COMPACT_ATOMS: atom_id res chain seq x y z
N MET A 1 5.36 2.59 12.14
CA MET A 1 6.25 1.44 12.20
C MET A 1 7.00 1.55 13.51
N LEU A 2 7.17 0.45 14.24
CA LEU A 2 7.90 0.48 15.51
C LEU A 2 9.08 -0.47 15.39
N GLU A 3 10.26 0.05 15.67
CA GLU A 3 11.50 -0.69 15.71
C GLU A 3 12.05 -0.75 17.15
N ARG A 4 13.02 -1.64 17.34
CA ARG A 4 13.84 -1.72 18.55
C ARG A 4 15.30 -1.59 18.15
N VAL A 5 16.09 -0.89 18.96
CA VAL A 5 17.53 -0.68 18.71
C VAL A 5 18.31 -2.00 18.80
N SER A 6 17.82 -2.96 19.59
CA SER A 6 18.36 -4.30 19.72
C SER A 6 17.30 -5.30 20.23
N PRO A 7 17.56 -6.62 20.16
CA PRO A 7 16.65 -7.63 20.71
C PRO A 7 16.40 -7.51 22.23
N THR A 8 17.25 -6.77 22.97
CA THR A 8 17.17 -6.60 24.43
C THR A 8 16.64 -5.24 24.88
N ASP A 9 16.67 -4.21 24.04
CA ASP A 9 16.14 -2.87 24.39
C ASP A 9 14.62 -2.85 24.30
N ILE A 10 13.90 -2.64 25.41
CA ILE A 10 12.43 -2.72 25.45
C ILE A 10 11.70 -1.51 24.84
N ASN A 11 12.42 -0.43 24.52
CA ASN A 11 11.80 0.79 24.04
C ASN A 11 11.48 0.71 22.54
N ASN A 12 10.28 1.15 22.18
CA ASN A 12 9.89 1.31 20.79
C ASN A 12 10.40 2.65 20.25
N ILE A 13 11.01 2.62 19.08
CA ILE A 13 11.42 3.80 18.32
C ILE A 13 10.69 3.85 16.97
N PRO A 14 10.57 5.01 16.32
CA PRO A 14 10.13 5.10 14.93
C PRO A 14 10.99 4.23 14.01
N GLY A 15 10.37 3.66 12.98
CA GLY A 15 11.09 2.92 11.93
C GLY A 15 12.01 3.86 11.15
N TYR A 16 13.20 3.38 10.77
CA TYR A 16 14.23 4.21 10.13
C TYR A 16 15.08 3.45 9.11
N ARG A 17 14.74 2.18 8.83
CA ARG A 17 15.46 1.32 7.88
C ARG A 17 14.56 0.70 6.82
N GLU A 18 13.28 1.06 6.79
CA GLU A 18 12.34 0.58 5.82
C GLU A 18 12.48 1.28 4.47
N VAL A 19 12.02 0.58 3.44
CA VAL A 19 11.96 1.05 2.05
C VAL A 19 10.50 0.91 1.61
N LEU A 20 9.85 2.04 1.38
CA LEU A 20 8.43 2.18 1.10
C LEU A 20 8.26 2.84 -0.27
N HIS A 21 7.92 2.05 -1.28
CA HIS A 21 7.65 2.55 -2.62
C HIS A 21 6.33 2.01 -3.18
N ASN A 22 5.63 2.85 -3.94
CA ASN A 22 4.47 2.49 -4.73
C ASN A 22 3.29 1.96 -3.89
N ASN A 23 3.20 2.34 -2.61
CA ASN A 23 2.18 1.84 -1.70
C ASN A 23 0.88 2.68 -1.73
N ILE A 24 -0.24 2.00 -1.49
CA ILE A 24 -1.57 2.61 -1.32
C ILE A 24 -1.99 2.50 0.13
N ALA A 25 -2.46 3.60 0.72
CA ALA A 25 -3.20 3.62 1.97
C ALA A 25 -4.63 4.11 1.69
N TYR A 26 -5.59 3.19 1.68
CA TYR A 26 -7.00 3.49 1.46
C TYR A 26 -7.78 3.22 2.75
N MET A 27 -8.38 4.28 3.30
CA MET A 27 -9.08 4.30 4.60
C MET A 27 -8.17 3.97 5.79
N GLY A 28 -7.96 4.93 6.69
CA GLY A 28 -7.21 4.73 7.94
C GLY A 28 -5.96 5.60 8.05
N THR A 29 -4.99 5.15 8.86
CA THR A 29 -3.73 5.86 9.07
C THR A 29 -2.79 5.58 7.90
N THR A 30 -2.34 6.62 7.20
CA THR A 30 -1.41 6.52 6.07
C THR A 30 -0.03 6.04 6.50
N ILE A 31 0.59 6.76 7.42
CA ILE A 31 1.88 6.44 8.01
C ILE A 31 1.95 7.00 9.44
N LYS A 32 2.67 6.31 10.32
CA LYS A 32 2.85 6.72 11.73
C LYS A 32 4.18 6.19 12.22
N ASN A 33 4.87 6.93 13.08
CA ASN A 33 6.16 6.53 13.66
C ASN A 33 7.16 6.16 12.55
N ASP A 34 7.37 7.11 11.62
CA ASP A 34 8.29 6.99 10.52
C ASP A 34 9.41 8.02 10.68
N ASN A 35 10.64 7.57 10.58
CA ASN A 35 11.87 8.34 10.60
C ASN A 35 12.84 7.82 9.53
N ASN A 36 12.31 7.22 8.47
CA ASN A 36 13.08 6.81 7.31
C ASN A 36 13.59 8.04 6.54
N LEU A 37 14.68 7.83 5.80
CA LEU A 37 15.19 8.85 4.89
C LEU A 37 14.17 9.11 3.76
N PRO A 38 13.98 10.35 3.30
CA PRO A 38 12.98 10.67 2.27
C PRO A 38 13.13 9.84 0.98
N GLU A 39 14.36 9.52 0.58
CA GLU A 39 14.64 8.68 -0.59
C GLU A 39 14.11 7.25 -0.46
N ASN A 40 13.91 6.75 0.76
CA ASN A 40 13.36 5.43 1.04
C ASN A 40 11.83 5.48 1.17
N VAL A 41 11.20 6.65 1.14
CA VAL A 41 9.74 6.82 1.26
C VAL A 41 9.26 7.68 0.10
N THR A 42 9.22 7.07 -1.09
CA THR A 42 8.88 7.78 -2.33
C THR A 42 7.78 7.08 -3.11
N ASN A 43 7.04 7.84 -3.91
CA ASN A 43 5.94 7.36 -4.74
C ASN A 43 4.90 6.53 -3.99
N ASN A 44 4.55 6.93 -2.76
CA ASN A 44 3.42 6.35 -2.04
C ASN A 44 2.22 7.30 -2.11
N SER A 45 1.02 6.76 -1.97
CA SER A 45 -0.21 7.56 -1.93
C SER A 45 -0.16 8.73 -0.94
N TRP A 46 0.55 8.61 0.17
CA TRP A 46 0.70 9.67 1.17
C TRP A 46 1.87 10.64 0.94
N THR A 47 2.72 10.39 -0.06
CA THR A 47 3.87 11.27 -0.40
C THR A 47 3.61 12.09 -1.65
N ILE A 48 2.65 11.70 -2.49
CA ILE A 48 2.32 12.36 -3.75
C ILE A 48 1.29 13.46 -3.49
N ASP A 49 1.52 14.66 -4.04
CA ASP A 49 0.61 15.81 -3.97
C ASP A 49 0.12 16.14 -2.54
N ASP A 50 1.04 16.10 -1.56
CA ASP A 50 0.77 16.25 -0.11
C ASP A 50 -0.24 15.23 0.47
N GLY A 51 -0.43 14.10 -0.23
CA GLY A 51 -1.34 13.03 0.12
C GLY A 51 -2.51 12.96 -0.87
N LEU A 52 -2.48 11.94 -1.73
CA LEU A 52 -3.55 11.68 -2.67
C LEU A 52 -4.87 11.44 -1.94
N THR A 53 -5.92 12.12 -2.40
CA THR A 53 -7.28 11.79 -2.00
C THR A 53 -7.72 10.55 -2.76
N ILE A 54 -7.81 9.42 -2.07
CA ILE A 54 -8.28 8.15 -2.64
C ILE A 54 -9.72 7.91 -2.21
N THR A 55 -10.57 7.60 -3.18
CA THR A 55 -12.00 7.34 -2.99
C THR A 55 -12.35 5.93 -3.44
N SER A 56 -13.59 5.50 -3.21
CA SER A 56 -14.08 4.23 -3.75
C SER A 56 -14.06 4.17 -5.28
N ASP A 57 -14.20 5.33 -5.93
CA ASP A 57 -14.32 5.43 -7.40
C ASP A 57 -12.98 5.21 -8.10
N ASP A 58 -11.87 5.23 -7.35
CA ASP A 58 -10.54 4.90 -7.85
C ASP A 58 -10.35 3.39 -8.07
N PHE A 59 -11.28 2.55 -7.60
CA PHE A 59 -11.19 1.09 -7.68
C PHE A 59 -12.29 0.48 -8.54
N VAL A 60 -11.96 -0.58 -9.28
CA VAL A 60 -12.93 -1.38 -10.05
C VAL A 60 -13.90 -2.11 -9.12
N SER A 61 -13.43 -2.59 -7.96
CA SER A 61 -14.26 -3.24 -6.95
C SER A 61 -13.64 -3.09 -5.55
N LEU A 62 -14.50 -2.99 -4.54
CA LEU A 62 -14.16 -3.10 -3.11
C LEU A 62 -14.92 -4.26 -2.44
N ASP A 63 -15.45 -5.18 -3.23
CA ASP A 63 -16.13 -6.37 -2.74
C ASP A 63 -15.14 -7.37 -2.12
N THR A 64 -15.12 -7.43 -0.79
CA THR A 64 -14.23 -8.29 -0.02
C THR A 64 -14.52 -9.78 -0.18
N THR A 65 -15.70 -10.17 -0.70
CA THR A 65 -16.01 -11.59 -0.92
C THR A 65 -15.05 -12.24 -1.93
N GLN A 66 -14.51 -11.45 -2.86
CA GLN A 66 -13.52 -11.88 -3.85
C GLN A 66 -12.23 -12.41 -3.20
N LEU A 67 -11.85 -11.91 -2.02
CA LEU A 67 -10.65 -12.38 -1.28
C LEU A 67 -10.76 -13.83 -0.79
N SER A 68 -11.99 -14.36 -0.74
CA SER A 68 -12.29 -15.73 -0.32
C SER A 68 -12.62 -16.66 -1.49
N ALA A 69 -12.56 -16.16 -2.74
CA ALA A 69 -12.82 -16.96 -3.92
C ALA A 69 -11.84 -18.14 -4.01
N ALA A 70 -12.35 -19.27 -4.52
CA ALA A 70 -11.53 -20.46 -4.69
C ALA A 70 -10.34 -20.18 -5.62
N ARG A 71 -9.17 -20.71 -5.27
CA ARG A 71 -8.00 -20.71 -6.16
C ARG A 71 -8.31 -21.41 -7.48
N LYS A 72 -7.55 -21.07 -8.52
CA LYS A 72 -7.63 -21.79 -9.80
C LYS A 72 -7.18 -23.25 -9.62
N PRO A 73 -7.54 -24.17 -10.53
CA PRO A 73 -7.17 -25.59 -10.41
C PRO A 73 -5.67 -25.86 -10.28
N ASP A 74 -4.82 -24.95 -10.78
CA ASP A 74 -3.37 -25.01 -10.68
C ASP A 74 -2.80 -24.45 -9.35
N GLY A 75 -3.67 -23.97 -8.45
CA GLY A 75 -3.30 -23.38 -7.16
C GLY A 75 -2.98 -21.89 -7.21
N SER A 76 -2.96 -21.26 -8.39
CA SER A 76 -2.78 -19.82 -8.51
C SER A 76 -3.97 -19.04 -7.93
N LEU A 77 -3.75 -17.77 -7.60
CA LEU A 77 -4.78 -16.90 -7.03
C LEU A 77 -5.94 -16.73 -8.03
N PRO A 78 -7.19 -16.59 -7.54
CA PRO A 78 -8.32 -16.28 -8.41
C PRO A 78 -8.13 -14.93 -9.11
N ASP A 79 -8.76 -14.76 -10.26
CA ASP A 79 -8.85 -13.44 -10.89
C ASP A 79 -9.85 -12.61 -10.09
N VAL A 80 -9.38 -11.48 -9.54
CA VAL A 80 -10.17 -10.56 -8.72
C VAL A 80 -9.99 -9.13 -9.23
N THR A 81 -11.01 -8.31 -9.02
CA THR A 81 -10.99 -6.86 -9.27
C THR A 81 -10.99 -6.06 -7.98
N PHE A 82 -11.00 -6.74 -6.82
CA PHE A 82 -10.86 -6.13 -5.51
C PHE A 82 -9.59 -5.28 -5.42
N MET A 83 -9.75 -4.00 -5.09
CA MET A 83 -8.68 -2.99 -5.01
C MET A 83 -7.85 -2.80 -6.29
N LEU A 84 -8.35 -3.24 -7.45
CA LEU A 84 -7.74 -2.94 -8.74
C LEU A 84 -8.03 -1.47 -9.12
N PRO A 85 -7.02 -0.63 -9.40
CA PRO A 85 -7.24 0.75 -9.83
C PRO A 85 -8.00 0.83 -11.16
N VAL A 86 -8.94 1.76 -11.29
CA VAL A 86 -9.50 2.13 -12.60
C VAL A 86 -8.48 2.93 -13.41
N THR A 87 -8.48 2.81 -14.73
CA THR A 87 -7.47 3.45 -15.61
C THR A 87 -7.46 4.98 -15.57
N SER A 88 -8.56 5.59 -15.16
CA SER A 88 -8.69 7.05 -14.99
C SER A 88 -8.26 7.56 -13.61
N SER A 89 -7.95 6.68 -12.66
CA SER A 89 -7.61 7.06 -11.29
C SER A 89 -6.20 7.66 -11.17
N ALA A 90 -5.98 8.44 -10.12
CA ALA A 90 -4.63 8.88 -9.77
C ALA A 90 -3.71 7.70 -9.43
N LEU A 91 -4.27 6.63 -8.83
CA LEU A 91 -3.54 5.39 -8.54
C LEU A 91 -2.95 4.77 -9.81
N TYR A 92 -3.70 4.81 -10.92
CA TYR A 92 -3.24 4.34 -12.22
C TYR A 92 -2.19 5.26 -12.84
N LYS A 93 -2.38 6.57 -12.72
CA LYS A 93 -1.41 7.57 -13.22
C LYS A 93 -0.02 7.43 -12.59
N TYR A 94 0.04 7.06 -11.31
CA TYR A 94 1.28 7.00 -10.52
C TYR A 94 1.79 5.57 -10.25
N ASP A 95 1.25 4.57 -10.96
CA ASP A 95 1.66 3.16 -10.87
C ASP A 95 1.66 2.59 -9.44
N LEU A 96 0.61 2.88 -8.67
CA LEU A 96 0.51 2.47 -7.27
C LEU A 96 -0.15 1.10 -7.07
N GLY A 97 0.27 0.38 -6.02
CA GLY A 97 -0.33 -0.87 -5.57
C GLY A 97 -0.24 -1.97 -6.61
N TYR A 98 -1.38 -2.38 -7.17
CA TYR A 98 -1.46 -3.45 -8.18
C TYR A 98 -0.63 -3.18 -9.46
N LEU A 99 -0.18 -1.94 -9.65
CA LEU A 99 0.59 -1.51 -10.82
C LEU A 99 2.09 -1.39 -10.53
N ALA A 100 2.51 -1.56 -9.27
CA ALA A 100 3.88 -1.35 -8.84
C ALA A 100 4.89 -2.37 -9.43
N ASP A 101 4.40 -3.50 -9.91
CA ASP A 101 5.17 -4.61 -10.48
C ASP A 101 4.92 -4.83 -11.98
N LYS A 102 4.21 -3.90 -12.63
CA LYS A 102 3.85 -3.98 -14.05
C LYS A 102 4.83 -3.28 -14.99
#